data_AF-A0A399P5J2-F1
#
_entry.id   AF-A0A399P5J2-F1
#
_cell.length_a   1.000
_cell.length_b   1.000
_cell.length_c   1.000
_cell.angle_alpha   90.00
_cell.angle_beta   90.00
_cell.angle_gamma   90.00
#
_symmetry.space_group_name_H-M   'P 1'
#
loop_
_entity.id
_entity.type
_entity.pdbx_description
1 polymer ?
#
loop_
_entity_poly.entity_id
_entity_poly.type
_entity_poly.pdbx_seq_one_letter_code
_entity_poly.pdbx_strand_id
1 'polypeptide(L)' 'MRRDGAPVRQDGRMPLHESEVRLIDAAEALAGTLGADPDHTMAAAALDAAGRIHIGVNVLHFTGGPSAELVALGAAA' A
#
# COMPACT_ATOMS: atom_id res chain seq x y z
N MET A 1 11.59 18.22 2.50
CA MET A 1 10.12 18.21 2.65
C MET A 1 9.50 18.56 1.29
N ARG A 2 9.21 17.55 0.46
CA ARG A 2 8.53 17.79 -0.82
C ARG A 2 7.07 18.05 -0.49
N ARG A 3 6.50 19.14 -1.01
CA ARG A 3 5.07 19.44 -0.83
C ARG A 3 4.28 18.50 -1.71
N ASP A 4 3.37 17.74 -1.12
CA ASP A 4 2.41 16.93 -1.87
C ASP A 4 1.59 17.83 -2.79
N GLY A 5 1.39 17.35 -4.02
CA GLY A 5 0.62 18.03 -5.05
C GLY A 5 -0.83 18.31 -4.62
N ALA A 6 -1.50 19.16 -5.39
CA ALA A 6 -2.92 19.46 -5.18
C ALA A 6 -3.77 18.18 -5.22
N PRO A 7 -4.89 18.12 -4.48
CA PRO A 7 -5.74 16.93 -4.43
C PRO A 7 -6.25 16.50 -5.81
N VAL A 8 -6.28 15.19 -6.06
CA VAL A 8 -6.48 14.63 -7.41
C VAL A 8 -7.82 13.88 -7.58
N ARG A 9 -8.51 13.47 -6.51
CA ARG A 9 -9.83 12.79 -6.59
C ARG A 9 -10.84 13.35 -5.56
N GLN A 10 -12.10 13.56 -5.96
CA GLN A 10 -13.17 14.07 -5.09
C GLN A 10 -14.45 13.21 -5.16
N ASP A 11 -14.86 12.67 -4.02
CA ASP A 11 -16.16 12.03 -3.76
C ASP A 11 -16.60 12.35 -2.32
N GLY A 12 -17.21 13.53 -2.09
CA GLY A 12 -17.92 13.91 -0.85
C GLY A 12 -17.17 13.86 0.50
N ARG A 13 -15.96 13.31 0.53
CA ARG A 13 -15.04 13.09 1.66
C ARG A 13 -13.76 13.91 1.43
N MET A 14 -12.94 14.03 2.48
CA MET A 14 -11.65 14.74 2.43
C MET A 14 -10.85 14.32 1.19
N PRO A 15 -10.37 15.27 0.38
CA PRO A 15 -9.76 14.95 -0.90
C PRO A 15 -8.36 14.34 -0.71
N LEU A 16 -8.01 13.37 -1.56
CA LEU A 16 -6.72 12.68 -1.50
C LEU A 16 -5.62 13.47 -2.21
N HIS A 17 -4.46 13.56 -1.57
CA HIS A 17 -3.21 14.05 -2.13
C HIS A 17 -2.66 13.09 -3.20
N GLU A 18 -1.81 13.61 -4.08
CA GLU A 18 -1.15 12.82 -5.13
C GLU A 18 -0.33 11.64 -4.57
N SER A 19 0.35 11.85 -3.45
CA SER A 19 1.10 10.83 -2.72
C SER A 19 0.22 9.66 -2.25
N GLU A 20 -0.98 9.97 -1.76
CA GLU A 20 -1.97 8.98 -1.30
C GLU A 20 -2.55 8.19 -2.48
N VAL A 21 -2.85 8.86 -3.60
CA VAL A 21 -3.27 8.18 -4.83
C VAL A 21 -2.17 7.23 -5.33
N ARG A 22 -0.90 7.65 -5.32
CA ARG A 22 0.23 6.79 -5.71
C ARG A 22 0.38 5.55 -4.83
N LEU A 23 0.04 5.64 -3.54
CA LEU A 23 0.05 4.49 -2.64
C LEU A 23 -1.06 3.51 -3.00
N ILE A 24 -2.27 4.00 -3.25
CA ILE A 24 -3.40 3.19 -3.70
C ILE A 24 -3.06 2.49 -5.01
N ASP A 25 -2.59 3.23 -6.02
CA ASP A 25 -2.23 2.68 -7.33
C ASP A 25 -1.15 1.57 -7.22
N ALA A 26 -0.15 1.76 -6.35
CA ALA A 26 0.89 0.76 -6.13
C ALA A 26 0.37 -0.51 -5.44
N ALA A 27 -0.50 -0.36 -4.42
CA ALA A 27 -1.10 -1.49 -3.74
C ALA A 27 -2.09 -2.25 -4.65
N GLU A 28 -2.90 -1.54 -5.44
CA GLU A 28 -3.82 -2.12 -6.42
C GLU A 28 -3.06 -2.87 -7.52
N ALA A 29 -1.96 -2.30 -8.02
CA ALA A 29 -1.11 -2.97 -9.01
C ALA A 29 -0.54 -4.29 -8.47
N LEU A 30 -0.06 -4.31 -7.22
CA LEU A 30 0.43 -5.53 -6.58
C LEU A 30 -0.70 -6.53 -6.34
N ALA A 31 -1.85 -6.08 -5.82
CA ALA A 31 -3.02 -6.92 -5.59
C ALA A 31 -3.51 -7.59 -6.88
N GLY A 32 -3.46 -6.88 -8.01
CA GLY A 32 -3.83 -7.41 -9.33
C GLY A 32 -2.96 -8.59 -9.80
N THR A 33 -1.81 -8.82 -9.18
CA THR A 33 -0.91 -9.94 -9.51
C THR A 33 -1.15 -11.20 -8.67
N LEU A 34 -1.94 -11.13 -7.61
CA LEU A 34 -2.08 -12.22 -6.62
C LEU A 34 -2.93 -13.39 -7.11
N GLY A 35 -3.79 -13.17 -8.10
CA GLY A 35 -4.72 -14.20 -8.58
C GLY A 35 -5.67 -14.67 -7.47
N ALA A 36 -5.86 -15.98 -7.35
CA ALA A 36 -6.74 -16.62 -6.35
C ALA A 36 -5.96 -17.34 -5.24
N ASP A 37 -4.75 -16.87 -4.92
CA ASP A 37 -3.93 -17.43 -3.86
C ASP A 37 -4.61 -17.23 -2.49
N PRO A 38 -4.96 -18.31 -1.76
CA PRO A 38 -5.64 -18.19 -0.47
C PRO A 38 -4.71 -17.68 0.65
N ASP A 39 -3.39 -17.78 0.49
CA ASP A 39 -2.42 -17.37 1.51
C ASP A 39 -1.97 -15.91 1.33
N HIS A 40 -2.11 -15.37 0.12
CA HIS A 40 -1.76 -14.00 -0.27
C HIS A 40 -2.96 -13.28 -0.91
N THR A 41 -3.82 -12.69 -0.07
CA THR A 41 -5.11 -12.11 -0.47
C THR A 41 -5.16 -10.58 -0.38
N MET A 42 -4.13 -9.95 0.18
CA MET A 42 -4.07 -8.52 0.45
C MET A 42 -2.69 -7.98 0.07
N ALA A 43 -2.66 -6.82 -0.58
CA ALA A 43 -1.46 -6.01 -0.79
C ALA A 43 -1.53 -4.69 -0.02
N ALA A 44 -0.38 -4.13 0.32
CA ALA A 44 -0.23 -2.81 0.93
C ALA A 44 0.98 -2.07 0.35
N ALA A 45 0.95 -0.75 0.48
CA ALA A 45 2.05 0.13 0.12
C ALA A 45 2.30 1.16 1.24
N ALA A 46 3.56 1.53 1.45
CA ALA A 46 3.99 2.55 2.42
C ALA A 46 4.96 3.53 1.76
N LEU A 47 4.84 4.82 2.07
CA LEU A 47 5.73 5.88 1.57
C LEU A 47 6.68 6.30 2.71
N ASP A 48 7.98 6.22 2.46
CA ASP A 48 8.99 6.67 3.45
C ASP A 48 9.28 8.18 3.36
N ALA A 49 10.02 8.71 4.34
CA ALA A 49 10.38 10.12 4.39
C ALA A 49 11.31 10.59 3.25
N ALA A 50 11.94 9.64 2.53
CA ALA A 50 12.72 9.91 1.32
C ALA A 50 11.86 9.92 0.04
N GLY A 51 10.58 9.59 0.14
CA GLY A 51 9.63 9.53 -0.97
C GLY A 51 9.62 8.21 -1.73
N ARG A 52 10.18 7.14 -1.16
CA ARG A 52 10.17 5.79 -1.77
C ARG A 52 8.93 5.03 -1.33
N ILE A 53 8.31 4.31 -2.28
CA ILE A 53 7.19 3.41 -2.01
C ILE A 53 7.73 2.01 -1.79
N HIS A 54 7.33 1.41 -0.67
CA HIS A 54 7.60 0.03 -0.29
C HIS A 54 6.29 -0.75 -0.32
N ILE A 55 6.29 -1.96 -0.88
CA ILE A 55 5.07 -2.75 -1.08
C ILE A 55 5.20 -4.12 -0.42
N GLY A 56 4.08 -4.71 -0.02
CA GLY A 56 4.05 -6.02 0.63
C GLY A 56 2.72 -6.72 0.39
N VAL A 57 2.72 -8.05 0.52
CA VAL A 57 1.52 -8.90 0.53
C VAL A 57 1.39 -9.53 1.91
N ASN A 58 0.16 -9.80 2.36
CA ASN A 58 -0.03 -10.53 3.61
C ASN A 58 0.51 -11.95 3.50
N VAL A 59 0.82 -12.59 4.63
CA VAL A 59 1.11 -14.02 4.67
C VAL A 59 0.13 -14.64 5.66
N LEU A 60 -0.87 -15.34 5.16
CA LEU A 60 -1.81 -16.05 6.02
C LEU A 60 -1.08 -17.18 6.75
N HIS A 61 -1.18 -17.21 8.07
CA HIS A 61 -0.75 -18.35 8.87
C HIS A 61 -1.53 -18.41 10.18
N PHE A 62 -1.90 -19.61 10.63
CA PHE A 62 -2.78 -19.80 11.80
C PHE A 62 -2.19 -19.25 13.11
N THR A 63 -0.86 -19.10 13.18
CA THR A 63 -0.17 -18.48 14.33
C THR A 63 -0.15 -16.95 14.26
N GLY A 64 -0.89 -16.33 13.34
CA GLY A 64 -0.89 -14.89 13.14
C GLY A 64 0.20 -14.44 12.18
N GLY A 65 0.21 -14.98 10.95
CA GLY A 65 1.08 -14.46 9.90
C GLY A 65 0.82 -12.97 9.62
N PRO A 66 1.82 -12.21 9.13
CA PRO A 66 1.74 -10.76 9.03
C PRO A 66 0.71 -10.29 8.01
N SER A 67 -0.03 -9.23 8.35
CA SER A 67 -0.78 -8.43 7.38
C SER A 67 0.15 -7.75 6.38
N ALA A 68 -0.39 -7.34 5.22
CA ALA A 68 0.40 -6.75 4.15
C ALA A 68 1.12 -5.46 4.58
N GLU A 69 0.53 -4.67 5.48
CA GLU A 69 1.13 -3.44 6.00
C GLU A 69 2.39 -3.74 6.82
N LEU A 70 2.38 -4.82 7.62
CA LEU A 70 3.55 -5.23 8.39
C LEU A 70 4.68 -5.68 7.46
N VAL A 71 4.35 -6.36 6.37
CA VAL A 71 5.32 -6.74 5.33
C VAL A 71 5.89 -5.51 4.63
N ALA A 72 5.05 -4.53 4.25
CA ALA A 72 5.50 -3.29 3.62
C ALA A 72 6.38 -2.45 4.55
N LEU A 73 6.06 -2.37 5.85
CA LEU A 73 6.89 -1.72 6.85
C LEU A 73 8.23 -2.46 7.08
N GLY A 74 8.20 -3.80 7.10
CA GLY A 74 9.41 -4.61 7.19
C GLY A 74 10.34 -4.47 5.97
N ALA A 75 9.78 -4.32 4.77
CA ALA A 75 10.53 -4.05 3.55
C ALA A 75 11.16 -2.64 3.51
N ALA A 76 10.60 -1.70 4.29
CA ALA A 76 11.07 -0.32 4.39
C ALA A 76 12.19 -0.10 5.42
N ALA A 77 12.54 -1.13 6.20
CA ALA A 77 13.49 -1.07 7.32
C ALA A 77 14.95 -0.86 6.89
#